data_AF-A0A432FJT0-F1
#
_entry.id   AF-A0A432FJT0-F1
#
_cell.length_a   1.000
_cell.length_b   1.000
_cell.length_c   1.000
_cell.angle_alpha   90.00
_cell.angle_beta   90.00
_cell.angle_gamma   90.00
#
_symmetry.space_group_name_H-M   'P 1'
#
loop_
_entity.id
_entity.type
_entity.pdbx_description
1 polymer ?
#
loop_
_entity_poly.entity_id
_entity_poly.type
_entity_poly.pdbx_seq_one_letter_code
_entity_poly.pdbx_strand_id
1 'polypeptide(L)' 'MPYFVFEINIQPDSGAKLLTHLDTYPKYRDAKTRVKAEREANPETESRQVRLVFAKNQTEAEKLLTTPREGMPIINED' A
#
# COMPACT_ATOMS: atom_id res chain seq x y z
N MET A 1 4.33 15.94 1.83
CA MET A 1 4.51 14.51 2.14
C MET A 1 4.34 13.74 0.85
N PRO A 2 5.21 12.77 0.52
CA PRO A 2 5.07 11.97 -0.69
C PRO A 2 4.12 10.78 -0.52
N TYR A 3 3.83 10.13 -1.64
CA TYR A 3 3.12 8.86 -1.74
C TYR A 3 4.13 7.75 -1.97
N PHE A 4 4.16 6.78 -1.07
CA PHE A 4 4.97 5.58 -1.19
C PHE A 4 4.13 4.46 -1.79
N VAL A 5 4.69 3.72 -2.74
CA VAL A 5 4.06 2.54 -3.33
C VAL A 5 4.78 1.30 -2.82
N PHE A 6 4.00 0.33 -2.34
CA PHE A 6 4.49 -0.92 -1.80
C PHE A 6 3.77 -2.10 -2.44
N GLU A 7 4.52 -3.16 -2.67
CA GLU A 7 3.99 -4.52 -2.77
C GLU A 7 3.93 -5.13 -1.37
N ILE A 8 2.83 -5.84 -1.10
CA ILE A 8 2.55 -6.50 0.16
C ILE A 8 2.32 -7.96 -0.14
N ASN A 9 3.28 -8.79 0.23
CA ASN A 9 3.14 -10.24 0.15
C ASN A 9 2.68 -10.76 1.51
N ILE A 10 1.51 -11.40 1.54
CA ILE A 10 0.92 -11.99 2.75
C ILE A 10 1.30 -13.46 2.73
N GLN A 11 2.12 -13.88 3.69
CA GLN A 11 2.49 -15.28 3.84
C GLN A 11 1.24 -16.09 4.22
N PRO A 12 0.90 -17.15 3.48
CA PRO A 12 -0.30 -17.93 3.72
C PRO A 12 -0.30 -18.63 5.09
N ASP A 13 0.87 -19.05 5.58
CA ASP A 13 0.99 -19.85 6.81
C ASP A 13 0.89 -19.01 8.10
N SER A 14 1.43 -17.80 8.08
CA SER A 14 1.57 -16.94 9.26
C SER A 14 0.68 -15.70 9.22
N GLY A 15 0.13 -15.36 8.05
CA GLY A 15 -0.51 -14.07 7.80
C GLY A 15 0.47 -12.88 7.84
N ALA A 16 1.77 -13.14 7.94
CA ALA A 16 2.77 -12.08 8.02
C ALA A 16 2.82 -11.29 6.71
N LYS A 17 2.86 -9.96 6.82
CA LYS A 17 2.99 -9.04 5.69
C LYS A 17 4.46 -8.74 5.45
N LEU A 18 4.96 -9.12 4.28
CA LEU A 18 6.25 -8.69 3.76
C LEU A 18 6.03 -7.47 2.86
N LEU A 19 6.58 -6.33 3.27
CA LEU A 19 6.49 -5.08 2.52
C LEU A 19 7.72 -4.91 1.64
N THR A 20 7.49 -4.70 0.34
CA THR A 20 8.53 -4.33 -0.61
C THR A 20 8.24 -2.94 -1.13
N HIS A 21 9.13 -1.98 -0.85
CA HIS A 21 9.04 -0.64 -1.39
C HIS A 21 9.30 -0.68 -2.90
N LEU A 22 8.37 -0.15 -3.69
CA LEU A 22 8.49 -0.11 -5.16
C LEU A 22 8.97 1.25 -5.63
N ASP A 23 8.37 2.34 -5.13
CA ASP A 23 8.71 3.70 -5.55
C ASP A 23 8.09 4.77 -4.63
N THR A 24 8.52 6.02 -4.79
CA THR A 24 8.02 7.18 -4.04
C THR A 24 7.73 8.35 -4.98
N TYR A 25 6.53 8.91 -4.91
CA TYR A 25 6.09 10.01 -5.77
C TYR A 25 5.66 11.23 -4.96
N PRO A 26 5.98 12.46 -5.40
CA PRO A 26 5.48 13.67 -4.75
C PRO A 26 3.97 13.89 -5.00
N LYS A 27 3.41 13.31 -6.06
CA LYS A 27 2.02 13.51 -6.50
C LYS A 27 1.24 12.20 -6.49
N TYR A 28 -0.01 12.27 -6.03
CA TYR A 28 -0.93 11.13 -5.98
C TYR A 28 -1.15 10.50 -7.36
N ARG A 29 -1.32 11.33 -8.40
CA ARG A 29 -1.61 10.88 -9.76
C ARG A 29 -0.53 9.92 -10.28
N ASP A 30 0.73 10.25 -10.02
CA ASP A 30 1.87 9.47 -10.52
C ASP A 30 1.98 8.14 -9.75
N ALA A 31 1.81 8.18 -8.42
CA ALA A 31 1.72 6.98 -7.59
C ALA A 31 0.58 6.04 -8.01
N LYS A 32 -0.61 6.59 -8.29
CA LYS A 32 -1.77 5.82 -8.75
C LYS A 32 -1.50 5.15 -10.10
N THR A 33 -0.86 5.85 -11.03
CA THR A 33 -0.45 5.29 -12.32
C THR A 33 0.52 4.12 -12.12
N ARG A 34 1.52 4.26 -11.23
CA ARG A 34 2.46 3.18 -10.90
C ARG A 34 1.78 1.95 -10.31
N VAL A 35 0.83 2.14 -9.38
CA VAL A 35 0.03 1.04 -8.80
C VAL A 35 -0.80 0.34 -9.88
N LYS A 36 -1.47 1.11 -10.74
CA LYS A 36 -2.27 0.55 -11.83
C LYS A 36 -1.40 -0.29 -12.77
N ALA A 37 -0.26 0.24 -13.19
CA ALA A 37 0.68 -0.47 -14.04
C ALA A 37 1.21 -1.75 -13.38
N GLU A 38 1.50 -1.72 -12.06
CA GLU A 38 1.91 -2.92 -11.32
C GLU A 38 0.83 -4.00 -11.33
N ARG A 39 -0.43 -3.61 -11.13
CA ARG A 39 -1.57 -4.54 -11.11
C ARG A 39 -1.90 -5.09 -12.48
N GLU A 40 -1.66 -4.33 -13.54
CA GLU A 40 -1.81 -4.80 -14.92
C GLU A 40 -0.72 -5.81 -15.30
N ALA A 41 0.53 -5.55 -14.91
CA ALA A 41 1.65 -6.46 -15.15
C ALA A 41 1.57 -7.71 -14.27
N ASN A 42 1.20 -7.53 -13.01
CA ASN A 42 1.15 -8.55 -11.99
C ASN A 42 -0.15 -8.39 -11.19
N PRO A 43 -1.23 -9.12 -11.53
CA PRO A 43 -2.50 -9.03 -10.83
C PRO A 43 -2.41 -9.29 -9.32
N GLU A 44 -3.28 -8.63 -8.56
CA GLU A 44 -3.41 -8.89 -7.11
C GLU A 44 -4.02 -10.27 -6.86
N THR A 45 -3.64 -10.87 -5.74
CA THR A 45 -4.14 -12.16 -5.26
C THR A 45 -4.42 -12.06 -3.76
N GLU A 46 -4.92 -13.12 -3.14
CA GLU A 46 -5.08 -13.17 -1.68
C GLU A 46 -3.75 -13.00 -0.93
N SER A 47 -2.66 -13.47 -1.53
CA SER A 47 -1.31 -13.40 -0.96
C SER A 47 -0.48 -12.23 -1.47
N ARG A 48 -0.97 -11.42 -2.42
CA ARG A 48 -0.21 -10.30 -2.99
C ARG A 48 -1.10 -9.09 -3.26
N GLN A 49 -0.76 -7.97 -2.64
CA GLN A 49 -1.44 -6.69 -2.82
C GLN A 49 -0.44 -5.60 -3.19
N VAL A 50 -0.89 -4.59 -3.92
CA VAL A 50 -0.13 -3.39 -4.22
C VAL A 50 -0.86 -2.21 -3.62
N ARG A 51 -0.22 -1.48 -2.69
CA ARG A 51 -0.82 -0.33 -2.01
C ARG A 51 0.04 0.91 -2.16
N LEU A 52 -0.65 2.04 -2.23
CA LEU A 52 -0.03 3.36 -2.05
C LEU A 52 -0.39 3.92 -0.68
N VAL A 53 0.53 4.66 -0.06
CA VAL A 53 0.37 5.28 1.25
C VAL A 53 0.95 6.69 1.24
N PHE A 54 0.20 7.64 1.77
CA PHE A 54 0.68 9.00 2.01
C PHE A 54 1.33 9.08 3.39
N ALA A 55 2.61 9.42 3.45
CA ALA A 55 3.36 9.46 4.71
C ALA A 55 4.51 10.47 4.62
N LYS A 56 5.08 10.88 5.75
CA LYS A 56 6.23 11.79 5.78
C LYS A 56 7.54 11.11 5.40
N ASN A 57 7.66 9.81 5.63
CA ASN A 57 8.82 8.99 5.30
C ASN A 57 8.43 7.51 5.14
N GLN A 58 9.38 6.70 4.66
CA GLN A 58 9.16 5.27 4.40
C GLN A 58 8.81 4.48 5.67
N THR A 59 9.49 4.75 6.80
CA THR A 59 9.23 4.09 8.09
C THR A 59 7.80 4.30 8.56
N GLU A 60 7.26 5.51 8.41
CA GLU A 60 5.85 5.79 8.73
C GLU A 60 4.90 5.08 7.76
N ALA A 61 5.24 5.01 6.47
CA ALA A 61 4.45 4.28 5.49
C ALA A 61 4.37 2.77 5.82
N GLU A 62 5.50 2.15 6.16
CA GLU A 62 5.58 0.75 6.58
C GLU A 62 4.75 0.49 7.84
N LYS A 63 4.82 1.40 8.83
CA LYS A 63 4.00 1.33 10.03
C LYS A 63 2.50 1.37 9.69
N LEU A 64 2.08 2.26 8.79
CA LEU A 64 0.68 2.36 8.35
C LEU A 64 0.19 1.11 7.60
N LEU A 65 1.09 0.35 6.96
CA LEU A 65 0.74 -0.88 6.23
C LEU A 65 0.70 -2.13 7.11
N THR A 66 1.55 -2.17 8.14
CA THR A 66 1.64 -3.29 9.09
C THR A 66 0.64 -3.18 10.22
N THR A 67 0.26 -1.97 10.65
CA THR A 67 -0.70 -1.75 11.73
C THR A 67 -2.08 -2.30 11.31
N PRO A 68 -2.71 -3.19 12.11
CA PRO A 68 -4.10 -3.59 11.90
C PRO A 68 -4.97 -2.33 11.92
N ARG A 69 -5.84 -2.14 10.91
CA ARG A 69 -6.78 -1.02 10.94
C ARG A 69 -7.77 -1.26 12.09
N GLU A 70 -7.56 -0.64 13.24
CA GLU A 70 -8.66 -0.36 14.16
C GLU A 70 -9.65 0.50 13.38
N GLY A 71 -10.91 0.07 13.33
CA GLY A 71 -11.92 0.50 12.35
C GLY A 71 -11.85 2.00 12.05
N MET A 72 -11.49 2.34 10.80
CA MET A 72 -11.75 3.68 10.29
C MET A 72 -13.26 3.88 10.36
N PRO A 73 -13.79 4.92 11.04
CA PRO A 73 -15.18 5.29 10.90
C PRO A 73 -15.42 5.54 9.41
N ILE A 74 -16.40 4.82 8.85
CA ILE A 74 -16.86 5.05 7.49
C ILE A 74 -17.48 6.45 7.53
N ILE A 75 -16.75 7.45 7.04
CA ILE A 75 -17.32 8.77 6.79
C ILE A 75 -18.15 8.59 5.52
N ASN A 76 -19.40 8.17 5.69
CA ASN A 76 -20.42 8.42 4.67
C ASN A 76 -20.71 9.92 4.78
N GLU A 77 -20.17 10.70 3.85
CA GLU A 77 -20.67 12.06 3.59
C GLU A 77 -22.00 11.92 2.81
N ASP A 78 -23.09 12.37 3.42
CA ASP A 78 -24.33 12.81 2.74
C ASP A 78 -24.35 14.34 2.71
#